data_AF-A0A822DYK9-F1
#
_entry.id   AF-A0A822DYK9-F1
#
_cell.length_a   1.000
_cell.length_b   1.000
_cell.length_c   1.000
_cell.angle_alpha   90.00
_cell.angle_beta   90.00
_cell.angle_gamma   90.00
#
_symmetry.space_group_name_H-M   'P 1'
#
loop_
_entity.id
_entity.type
_entity.pdbx_description
1 polymer ?
#
loop_
_entity_poly.entity_id
_entity_poly.type
_entity_poly.pdbx_seq_one_letter_code
_entity_poly.pdbx_strand_id
1 'polypeptide(L)'
;MMTENEHKTSILESEIFHAIQNSQYKRLLLYIRHNYNLNVTSKDGRNGLFYALDINNSYKRCRMLRFCLDHGINPLHKDNINGYTVLHEAMARQQLDS
;
A
#
# COMPACT_ATOMS: atom_id res chain seq x y z
N MET A 1 -12.59 2.52 -23.31
CA MET A 1 -12.48 3.94 -22.93
C MET A 1 -12.80 3.98 -21.44
N MET A 2 -11.85 4.31 -20.57
CA MET A 2 -12.09 4.30 -19.12
C MET A 2 -13.10 5.39 -18.76
N THR A 3 -14.03 5.11 -17.87
CA THR A 3 -15.05 6.07 -17.45
C THR A 3 -14.46 7.13 -16.52
N GLU A 4 -15.09 8.30 -16.41
CA GLU A 4 -14.63 9.39 -15.52
C GLU A 4 -14.49 8.92 -14.05
N ASN A 5 -15.34 7.97 -13.63
CA ASN A 5 -15.29 7.36 -12.31
C ASN A 5 -14.09 6.42 -12.13
N GLU A 6 -13.76 5.60 -13.13
CA GLU A 6 -12.56 4.76 -13.11
C GLU A 6 -11.29 5.62 -13.07
N HIS A 7 -11.31 6.78 -13.75
CA HIS A 7 -10.18 7.69 -13.75
C HIS A 7 -9.97 8.35 -12.36
N LYS A 8 -11.06 8.79 -11.72
CA LYS A 8 -11.03 9.34 -10.35
C LYS A 8 -10.60 8.30 -9.31
N THR A 9 -11.07 7.07 -9.41
CA THR A 9 -10.64 5.97 -8.53
C THR A 9 -9.15 5.69 -8.71
N SER A 10 -8.67 5.61 -9.95
CA SER A 10 -7.24 5.38 -10.22
C SER A 10 -6.33 6.49 -9.68
N ILE A 11 -6.79 7.75 -9.72
CA ILE A 11 -6.04 8.89 -9.14
C ILE A 11 -5.94 8.74 -7.62
N LEU A 12 -7.04 8.42 -6.94
CA LEU A 12 -7.07 8.23 -5.48
C LEU A 12 -6.17 7.08 -5.03
N GLU A 13 -6.18 5.95 -5.75
CA GLU A 13 -5.30 4.80 -5.45
C GLU A 13 -3.83 5.21 -5.48
N SER A 14 -3.43 5.91 -6.55
CA SER A 14 -2.08 6.45 -6.72
C SER A 14 -1.69 7.41 -5.58
N GLU A 15 -2.62 8.28 -5.16
CA GLU A 15 -2.39 9.20 -4.06
C GLU A 15 -2.18 8.48 -2.71
N ILE A 16 -2.95 7.44 -2.43
CA ILE A 16 -2.81 6.63 -1.21
C ILE A 16 -1.45 5.94 -1.21
N PHE A 17 -1.06 5.29 -2.31
CA PHE A 17 0.25 4.62 -2.41
C PHE A 17 1.41 5.61 -2.27
N HIS A 18 1.32 6.77 -2.92
CA HIS A 18 2.31 7.83 -2.80
C HIS A 18 2.43 8.33 -1.34
N ALA A 19 1.30 8.51 -0.65
CA ALA A 19 1.30 8.92 0.75
C ALA A 19 1.95 7.87 1.67
N ILE A 20 1.74 6.57 1.40
CA ILE A 20 2.39 5.47 2.12
C ILE A 20 3.90 5.50 1.90
N GLN A 21 4.37 5.49 0.64
CA GLN A 21 5.80 5.47 0.31
C GLN A 21 6.57 6.67 0.88
N ASN A 22 5.91 7.84 0.94
CA ASN A 22 6.51 9.06 1.47
C ASN A 22 6.28 9.25 2.97
N SER A 23 5.75 8.26 3.69
CA SER A 23 5.48 8.35 5.13
C SER A 23 4.59 9.53 5.52
N GLN A 24 3.61 9.89 4.68
CA GLN A 24 2.72 11.05 4.85
C GLN A 24 1.54 10.73 5.78
N TYR A 25 1.82 10.38 7.05
CA TYR A 25 0.80 9.95 8.03
C TYR A 25 -0.37 10.92 8.17
N LYS A 26 -0.12 12.24 8.17
CA LYS A 26 -1.18 13.26 8.28
C LYS A 26 -2.18 13.20 7.12
N ARG A 27 -1.69 12.90 5.91
CA ARG A 27 -2.50 12.79 4.71
C ARG A 27 -3.33 11.50 4.73
N LEU A 28 -2.73 10.39 5.14
CA LEU A 28 -3.45 9.12 5.34
C LEU A 28 -4.55 9.26 6.41
N LEU A 29 -4.25 9.92 7.53
CA LEU A 29 -5.25 10.21 8.57
C LEU A 29 -6.37 11.12 8.06
N LEU A 30 -6.07 12.08 7.19
CA LEU A 30 -7.10 12.92 6.55
C LEU A 30 -8.03 12.06 5.68
N TYR A 31 -7.47 11.13 4.88
CA TYR A 31 -8.26 10.18 4.10
C TYR A 31 -9.16 9.31 4.98
N ILE A 32 -8.62 8.75 6.06
CA ILE A 32 -9.40 7.96 7.03
C ILE A 32 -10.54 8.81 7.63
N ARG A 33 -10.26 10.07 8.02
CA ARG A 33 -11.28 10.99 8.57
C ARG A 33 -12.40 11.31 7.60
N HIS A 34 -12.13 11.26 6.30
CA HIS A 34 -13.12 11.43 5.24
C HIS A 34 -13.68 10.09 4.73
N ASN A 35 -13.53 9.00 5.50
CA ASN A 35 -14.06 7.66 5.20
C ASN A 35 -13.55 7.05 3.88
N TYR A 36 -12.38 7.46 3.41
CA TYR A 36 -11.76 6.81 2.25
C TYR A 36 -11.30 5.40 2.62
N ASN A 37 -11.52 4.45 1.70
CA ASN A 37 -11.03 3.08 1.83
C ASN A 37 -9.52 3.03 1.54
N LEU A 38 -8.72 2.55 2.50
CA LEU A 38 -7.28 2.33 2.31
C LEU A 38 -6.94 0.95 1.73
N ASN A 39 -7.90 0.02 1.67
CA ASN A 39 -7.75 -1.29 1.01
C ASN A 39 -7.88 -1.18 -0.53
N VAL A 40 -7.21 -0.18 -1.10
CA VAL A 40 -7.07 -0.02 -2.54
C VAL A 40 -5.97 -0.94 -3.08
N THR A 41 -6.08 -1.29 -4.37
CA THR A 41 -5.14 -2.16 -5.06
C THR A 41 -4.67 -1.54 -6.36
N SER A 42 -3.39 -1.69 -6.69
CA SER A 42 -2.87 -1.29 -8.00
C SER A 42 -3.38 -2.20 -9.11
N LYS A 43 -3.01 -1.89 -10.36
CA LYS A 43 -3.28 -2.76 -11.54
C LYS A 43 -2.76 -4.18 -11.37
N ASP A 44 -1.68 -4.33 -10.63
CA ASP A 44 -1.05 -5.62 -10.31
C ASP A 44 -1.72 -6.33 -9.13
N GLY A 45 -2.81 -5.77 -8.60
CA GLY A 45 -3.47 -6.28 -7.40
C GLY A 45 -2.67 -6.04 -6.13
N ARG A 46 -1.67 -5.16 -6.11
CA ARG A 46 -0.86 -4.89 -4.90
C ARG A 46 -1.52 -3.81 -4.05
N ASN A 47 -1.70 -4.08 -2.76
CA ASN A 47 -2.25 -3.10 -1.82
C ASN A 47 -1.15 -2.24 -1.17
N GLY A 48 -1.56 -1.32 -0.28
CA GLY A 48 -0.65 -0.38 0.38
C GLY A 48 0.50 -1.03 1.17
N LEU A 49 0.37 -2.28 1.63
CA LEU A 49 1.44 -2.96 2.37
C LEU A 49 2.63 -3.32 1.47
N PHE A 50 2.39 -3.66 0.20
CA PHE A 50 3.47 -3.89 -0.77
C PHE A 50 4.26 -2.61 -0.99
N TYR A 51 3.57 -1.48 -1.22
CA TYR A 51 4.20 -0.18 -1.44
C TYR A 51 4.96 0.33 -0.20
N ALA A 52 4.52 -0.03 1.01
CA ALA A 52 5.27 0.29 2.22
C ALA A 52 6.66 -0.38 2.26
N LEU A 53 6.85 -1.53 1.60
CA LEU A 53 8.16 -2.20 1.54
C LEU A 53 9.22 -1.40 0.77
N ASP A 54 8.81 -0.48 -0.11
CA ASP A 54 9.71 0.38 -0.91
C ASP A 54 10.25 1.58 -0.11
N ILE A 55 9.87 1.71 1.16
CA ILE A 55 10.43 2.74 2.04
C ILE A 55 11.85 2.33 2.43
N ASN A 56 12.86 3.04 1.92
CA ASN A 56 14.28 2.71 2.13
C ASN A 56 14.67 2.64 3.62
N ASN A 57 14.24 3.61 4.42
CA ASN A 57 14.56 3.65 5.85
C ASN A 57 13.76 2.59 6.62
N SER A 58 14.45 1.61 7.21
CA SER A 58 13.84 0.47 7.92
C SER A 58 12.92 0.89 9.07
N TYR A 59 13.30 1.89 9.86
CA TYR A 59 12.46 2.42 10.94
C TYR A 59 11.16 3.01 10.41
N LYS A 60 11.23 3.84 9.35
CA LYS A 60 10.04 4.41 8.70
C LYS A 60 9.16 3.32 8.07
N ARG A 61 9.78 2.33 7.41
CA ARG A 61 9.10 1.17 6.83
C ARG A 61 8.31 0.39 7.88
N CYS A 62 8.94 0.01 8.98
CA CYS A 62 8.28 -0.70 10.08
C CYS A 62 7.14 0.11 10.70
N ARG A 63 7.33 1.42 10.89
CA ARG A 63 6.28 2.32 11.39
C ARG A 63 5.10 2.42 10.43
N MET A 64 5.36 2.52 9.12
CA MET A 64 4.30 2.61 8.11
C MET A 64 3.54 1.29 7.96
N LEU A 65 4.23 0.16 7.93
CA LEU A 65 3.59 -1.17 7.94
C LEU A 65 2.66 -1.32 9.14
N ARG A 66 3.13 -0.96 10.35
CA ARG A 66 2.27 -0.98 11.55
C ARG A 66 1.07 -0.06 11.40
N PHE A 67 1.28 1.18 10.96
CA PHE A 67 0.18 2.12 10.71
C PHE A 67 -0.87 1.54 9.75
N CYS A 68 -0.44 0.96 8.63
CA CYS A 68 -1.34 0.35 7.65
C CYS A 68 -2.14 -0.81 8.24
N LEU A 69 -1.50 -1.67 9.05
CA LEU A 69 -2.17 -2.80 9.73
C LEU A 69 -3.18 -2.31 10.77
N ASP A 70 -2.79 -1.34 11.60
CA ASP A 70 -3.66 -0.75 12.63
C ASP A 70 -4.91 -0.08 12.03
N HIS A 71 -4.82 0.39 10.78
CA HIS A 71 -5.94 1.00 10.05
C HIS A 71 -6.60 0.04 9.05
N GLY A 72 -6.41 -1.27 9.23
CA GLY A 72 -7.22 -2.30 8.58
C GLY A 72 -6.84 -2.62 7.13
N ILE A 73 -5.64 -2.26 6.67
CA ILE A 73 -5.16 -2.75 5.37
C ILE A 73 -4.88 -4.25 5.48
N ASN A 74 -5.49 -5.05 4.59
CA ASN A 74 -5.49 -6.51 4.66
C ASN A 74 -4.09 -7.11 4.38
N PRO A 75 -3.42 -7.75 5.37
CA PRO A 75 -2.12 -8.39 5.16
C PRO A 75 -2.17 -9.70 4.36
N LEU A 76 -3.35 -10.29 4.25
CA LEU A 76 -3.58 -11.55 3.52
C LEU A 76 -3.98 -11.30 2.06
N HIS A 77 -4.08 -10.04 1.64
CA HIS A 77 -4.35 -9.69 0.25
C HIS A 77 -3.28 -10.27 -0.67
N LYS A 78 -3.72 -10.90 -1.75
CA LYS A 78 -2.84 -11.52 -2.75
C LYS A 78 -2.73 -10.61 -3.97
N ASP A 79 -1.52 -10.43 -4.47
CA ASP A 79 -1.32 -9.77 -5.76
C ASP A 79 -1.87 -10.61 -6.91
N ASN A 80 -2.12 -9.96 -8.05
CA ASN A 80 -2.64 -10.62 -9.24
C ASN A 80 -1.53 -11.20 -10.12
N ILE A 81 -0.26 -10.86 -9.83
CA ILE A 81 0.89 -11.33 -10.63
C ILE A 81 1.23 -12.77 -10.27
N ASN A 82 1.46 -13.05 -8.99
CA ASN A 82 1.95 -14.35 -8.51
C ASN A 82 1.03 -14.98 -7.45
N GLY A 83 -0.03 -14.27 -7.02
CA GLY A 83 -0.85 -14.70 -5.89
C GLY A 83 -0.13 -14.53 -4.55
N TYR A 84 0.88 -13.66 -4.50
CA TYR A 84 1.72 -13.46 -3.31
C TYR A 84 1.10 -12.48 -2.35
N THR A 85 1.33 -12.69 -1.06
CA THR A 85 1.03 -11.71 0.00
C THR A 85 2.23 -10.82 0.26
N VAL A 86 2.05 -9.73 1.03
CA VAL A 86 3.17 -8.87 1.44
C VAL A 86 4.27 -9.64 2.17
N LEU A 87 3.93 -10.71 2.90
CA LEU A 87 4.91 -11.54 3.59
C LEU A 87 5.84 -12.28 2.60
N HIS A 88 5.29 -12.82 1.51
CA HIS A 88 6.08 -13.48 0.48
C HIS A 88 7.07 -12.50 -0.16
N GLU A 89 6.61 -11.30 -0.52
CA GLU A 89 7.46 -10.24 -1.08
C GLU A 89 8.56 -9.81 -0.10
N ALA A 90 8.24 -9.63 1.19
CA ALA A 90 9.22 -9.26 2.21
C ALA A 90 10.31 -10.31 2.38
N MET A 91 9.96 -11.61 2.37
CA MET A 91 10.94 -12.70 2.45
C MET A 91 11.82 -12.79 1.20
N ALA A 92 11.24 -12.58 0.01
CA ALA A 92 12.00 -12.59 -1.24
C ALA A 92 13.06 -11.47 -1.26
N ARG A 93 12.73 -10.26 -0.78
CA ARG A 93 13.68 -9.14 -0.69
C ARG A 93 14.84 -9.42 0.28
N GLN A 94 14.57 -10.07 1.41
CA GLN A 94 15.64 -10.44 2.36
C GLN A 94 16.65 -11.41 1.77
N GLN A 95 16.22 -12.32 0.88
CA GLN A 95 17.10 -13.27 0.21
C GLN A 95 17.96 -12.61 -0.90
N LEU A 96 17.56 -11.45 -1.41
CA LEU A 96 18.35 -10.67 -2.37
C LEU A 96 19.39 -9.78 -1.70
N ASP A 97 19.16 -9.40 -0.44
CA ASP A 97 20.07 -8.56 0.35
C ASP A 97 21.16 -9.39 1.08
N SER A 98 21.09 -10.73 1.04
CA SER A 98 22.03 -11.68 1.66
C SER A 98 23.03 -12.25 0.67
#